data_AF-H8Z9I4-F1
#
_entry.id   AF-H8Z9I4-F1
#
_cell.length_a   1.000
_cell.length_b   1.000
_cell.length_c   1.000
_cell.angle_alpha   90.00
_cell.angle_beta   90.00
_cell.angle_gamma   90.00
#
_symmetry.space_group_name_H-M   'P 1'
#
loop_
_entity.id
_entity.type
_entity.pdbx_description
1 polymer ?
#
loop_
_entity_poly.entity_id
_entity_poly.type
_entity_poly.pdbx_seq_one_letter_code
_entity_poly.pdbx_strand_id
1 'polypeptide(L)'
;MDQMCKEYAATGKCSRKSTCTSKHVRDMVIEEEKCLLCARPAQCVTVCKHFFCYDCARGFITQSTKCIICDEETNGVVFITVNESPKKNERK
;
A
#
# COMPACT_ATOMS: atom_id res chain seq x y z
N MET A 1 22.79 -8.77 -16.45
CA MET A 1 22.37 -9.20 -15.10
C MET A 1 22.83 -8.13 -14.12
N ASP A 2 21.90 -7.51 -13.39
CA ASP A 2 22.18 -6.33 -12.56
C ASP A 2 22.94 -6.71 -11.28
N GLN A 3 24.14 -6.16 -11.07
CA GLN A 3 25.03 -6.57 -9.97
C GLN A 3 24.66 -5.83 -8.67
N MET A 4 23.88 -6.51 -7.81
CA MET A 4 23.49 -6.00 -6.48
C MET A 4 24.58 -6.20 -5.43
N CYS A 5 24.69 -5.25 -4.50
CA CYS A 5 25.66 -5.33 -3.40
C CYS A 5 25.19 -6.33 -2.34
N LYS A 6 25.81 -7.50 -2.29
CA LYS A 6 25.49 -8.56 -1.31
C LYS A 6 25.64 -8.10 0.14
N GLU A 7 26.66 -7.29 0.44
CA GLU A 7 26.89 -6.73 1.77
C GLU A 7 25.75 -5.77 2.19
N TYR A 8 25.33 -4.89 1.27
CA TYR A 8 24.24 -3.96 1.51
C TYR A 8 22.88 -4.66 1.62
N ALA A 9 22.62 -5.67 0.79
CA ALA A 9 21.39 -6.46 0.84
C ALA A 9 21.25 -7.24 2.16
N ALA A 10 22.33 -7.78 2.71
CA ALA A 10 22.29 -8.55 3.95
C ALA A 10 22.24 -7.70 5.22
N THR A 11 22.93 -6.55 5.24
CA THR A 11 23.16 -5.79 6.49
C THR A 11 22.62 -4.35 6.45
N GLY A 12 22.19 -3.87 5.29
CA GLY A 12 21.80 -2.47 5.09
C GLY A 12 22.97 -1.48 5.16
N LYS A 13 24.21 -1.95 5.30
CA LYS A 13 25.43 -1.14 5.33
C LYS A 13 26.44 -1.74 4.35
N CYS A 14 27.09 -0.88 3.57
CA CYS A 14 28.18 -1.30 2.71
C CYS A 14 29.47 -0.63 3.17
N SER A 15 30.48 -1.44 3.50
CA SER A 15 31.81 -0.99 3.94
C SER A 15 32.51 -0.14 2.86
N ARG A 16 32.17 -0.37 1.59
CA ARG A 16 32.76 0.30 0.42
C ARG A 16 32.16 1.67 0.14
N LYS A 17 31.08 2.07 0.83
CA LYS A 17 30.46 3.41 0.72
C LYS A 17 30.36 3.87 -0.75
N SER A 18 31.07 4.94 -1.12
CA SER A 18 31.10 5.58 -2.44
C SER A 18 31.99 4.89 -3.50
N THR A 19 32.79 3.89 -3.12
CA THR A 19 33.60 3.10 -4.07
C THR A 19 32.90 1.81 -4.50
N CYS A 20 31.69 1.55 -4.01
CA CYS A 20 30.94 0.36 -4.36
C CYS A 20 30.40 0.46 -5.79
N THR A 21 30.81 -0.48 -6.65
CA THR A 21 30.34 -0.57 -8.05
C THR A 21 28.95 -1.21 -8.18
N SER A 22 28.43 -1.78 -7.09
CA SER A 22 27.17 -2.54 -7.08
C SER A 22 26.00 -1.69 -6.58
N LYS A 23 24.79 -1.94 -7.09
CA LYS A 23 23.61 -1.17 -6.68
C LYS A 23 23.25 -1.43 -5.21
N HIS A 24 22.98 -0.34 -4.48
CA HIS A 24 22.47 -0.34 -3.11
C HIS A 24 20.96 -0.11 -3.15
N VAL A 25 20.20 -1.18 -3.41
CA VAL A 25 18.75 -1.14 -3.30
C VAL A 25 18.39 -1.76 -1.96
N ARG A 26 17.68 -1.01 -1.12
CA ARG A 26 16.96 -1.56 0.03
C ARG A 26 15.53 -1.71 -0.44
N ASP A 27 15.01 -2.94 -0.39
CA ASP A 27 13.59 -3.17 -0.61
C ASP A 27 12.87 -2.48 0.54
N MET A 28 12.38 -1.26 0.28
CA MET A 28 11.47 -0.58 1.17
C MET A 28 10.15 -1.29 0.94
N VAL A 29 9.95 -2.38 1.69
CA VAL A 29 8.67 -3.09 1.73
C VAL A 29 7.66 -2.05 2.20
N ILE A 30 6.92 -1.46 1.26
CA ILE A 30 5.78 -0.63 1.57
C ILE A 30 4.83 -1.59 2.26
N GLU A 31 4.61 -1.36 3.55
CA GLU A 31 3.71 -2.16 4.36
C GLU A 31 2.35 -2.13 3.66
N GLU A 32 2.05 -3.27 3.05
CA GLU A 32 0.79 -3.66 2.42
C GLU A 32 -0.39 -2.83 2.94
N GLU A 33 -0.87 -1.91 2.08
CA GLU A 33 -1.97 -1.01 2.40
C GLU A 33 -3.24 -1.87 2.55
N LYS A 34 -3.54 -2.27 3.79
CA LYS A 34 -4.62 -3.17 4.15
C LYS A 34 -5.83 -2.40 4.66
N CYS A 35 -7.00 -2.95 4.40
CA CYS A 35 -8.26 -2.47 4.93
C CYS A 35 -8.25 -2.61 6.45
N LEU A 36 -8.50 -1.51 7.15
CA LEU A 36 -8.53 -1.47 8.62
C LEU A 36 -9.65 -2.32 9.25
N LEU A 37 -10.66 -2.74 8.45
CA LEU A 37 -11.79 -3.53 8.94
C LEU A 37 -11.63 -5.03 8.69
N CYS A 38 -11.07 -5.41 7.55
CA CYS A 38 -11.09 -6.80 7.10
C CYS A 38 -9.73 -7.31 6.61
N ALA A 39 -8.67 -6.51 6.75
CA ALA A 39 -7.29 -6.82 6.35
C ALA A 39 -7.09 -7.24 4.88
N ARG A 40 -8.11 -7.03 4.03
CA ARG A 40 -8.01 -7.18 2.56
C ARG A 40 -7.19 -6.04 1.95
N PRO A 41 -6.68 -6.16 0.72
CA PRO A 41 -6.02 -5.03 0.06
C PRO A 41 -6.93 -3.81 0.01
N ALA A 42 -6.43 -2.68 0.51
CA ALA A 42 -7.10 -1.40 0.45
C ALA A 42 -7.05 -0.87 -1.00
N GLN A 43 -8.18 -0.32 -1.43
CA GLN A 43 -8.37 0.29 -2.75
C GLN A 43 -9.00 1.67 -2.61
N CYS A 44 -9.37 2.06 -1.40
CA CYS A 44 -10.06 3.30 -1.10
C CYS A 44 -9.35 3.99 0.06
N VAL A 45 -9.13 5.29 -0.08
CA VAL A 45 -8.64 6.16 0.99
C VAL A 45 -9.66 7.26 1.25
N THR A 46 -9.98 7.50 2.51
CA THR A 46 -10.85 8.61 2.92
C THR A 46 -10.07 9.92 3.00
N VAL A 47 -10.78 11.05 3.09
CA VAL A 47 -10.18 12.37 3.36
C VAL A 47 -9.31 12.40 4.63
N CYS A 48 -9.69 11.63 5.66
CA CYS A 48 -8.92 11.45 6.89
C CYS A 48 -7.79 10.42 6.79
N LYS A 49 -7.44 9.97 5.57
CA LYS A 49 -6.35 9.04 5.25
C LYS A 49 -6.49 7.63 5.84
N HIS A 50 -7.72 7.19 6.08
CA HIS A 50 -7.99 5.80 6.48
C HIS A 50 -8.19 4.92 5.25
N PHE A 51 -7.62 3.71 5.31
CA PHE A 51 -7.56 2.76 4.20
C PHE A 51 -8.64 1.68 4.32
N PHE A 52 -9.41 1.49 3.24
CA PHE A 52 -10.50 0.52 3.17
C PHE A 52 -10.50 -0.24 1.83
N CYS A 53 -11.08 -1.43 1.82
CA CYS A 53 -11.44 -2.10 0.57
C CYS A 53 -12.79 -1.55 0.04
N TYR A 54 -13.07 -1.78 -1.25
CA TYR A 54 -14.28 -1.29 -1.91
C TYR A 54 -15.57 -1.70 -1.19
N ASP A 55 -15.68 -2.97 -0.76
CA ASP A 55 -16.87 -3.47 -0.05
C ASP A 55 -17.10 -2.76 1.29
N CYS A 56 -16.04 -2.59 2.08
CA CYS A 56 -16.13 -1.90 3.37
C CYS A 56 -16.41 -0.41 3.19
N ALA A 57 -15.73 0.25 2.24
CA ALA A 57 -15.96 1.65 1.92
C ALA A 57 -17.42 1.90 1.52
N ARG A 58 -17.94 1.11 0.58
CA ARG A 58 -19.33 1.19 0.16
C ARG A 58 -20.30 0.98 1.33
N GLY A 59 -20.03 -0.02 2.18
CA GLY A 59 -20.91 -0.38 3.29
C GLY A 59 -21.13 0.73 4.31
N PHE A 60 -20.08 1.48 4.68
CA PHE A 60 -20.24 2.58 5.63
C PHE A 60 -20.76 3.85 4.98
N ILE A 61 -20.33 4.19 3.76
CA ILE A 61 -20.78 5.42 3.06
C ILE A 61 -22.29 5.39 2.79
N THR A 62 -22.87 4.21 2.52
CA THR A 62 -24.33 4.09 2.35
C THR A 62 -25.11 4.24 3.65
N GLN A 63 -24.48 4.01 4.80
CA GLN A 63 -25.11 4.13 6.11
C GLN A 63 -24.89 5.51 6.72
N SER A 64 -23.71 6.10 6.55
CA SER A 64 -23.32 7.37 7.13
C SER A 64 -22.18 8.03 6.34
N THR A 65 -22.20 9.35 6.23
CA THR A 65 -21.16 10.16 5.58
C THR A 65 -19.95 10.44 6.49
N LYS A 66 -19.79 9.67 7.57
CA LYS A 66 -18.72 9.80 8.55
C LYS A 66 -17.74 8.64 8.46
N CYS A 67 -16.49 8.88 8.81
CA CYS A 67 -15.48 7.84 8.91
C CYS A 67 -15.75 6.97 10.12
N ILE A 68 -15.83 5.66 9.92
CA ILE A 68 -16.06 4.68 10.99
C ILE A 68 -14.89 4.53 11.98
N ILE A 69 -13.71 5.08 11.67
CA ILE A 69 -12.52 4.99 12.54
C ILE A 69 -12.38 6.22 13.44
N CYS A 70 -12.55 7.43 12.89
CA CYS A 70 -12.36 8.69 13.61
C CYS A 70 -13.61 9.55 13.78
N ASP A 71 -14.78 9.09 13.30
CA ASP A 71 -16.06 9.82 13.27
C ASP A 71 -16.05 11.16 12.49
N GLU A 72 -14.94 11.51 11.82
CA GLU A 72 -14.88 12.72 10.99
C GLU A 72 -15.82 12.64 9.78
N GLU A 73 -16.40 13.78 9.42
CA GLU A 73 -17.26 13.91 8.26
C GLU A 73 -16.44 13.77 6.97
N THR A 74 -16.67 12.69 6.22
CA THR A 74 -15.99 12.44 4.94
C THR A 74 -16.72 13.11 3.77
N ASN A 75 -17.86 13.76 4.03
CA ASN A 75 -18.73 14.37 3.01
C ASN A 75 -19.14 13.38 1.91
N GLY A 76 -19.09 12.07 2.20
CA GLY A 76 -19.32 11.01 1.20
C GLY A 76 -18.21 10.87 0.15
N VAL A 77 -17.09 11.56 0.31
CA VAL A 77 -15.96 11.54 -0.63
C VAL A 77 -14.95 10.48 -0.20
N VAL A 78 -14.72 9.50 -1.09
CA VAL A 78 -13.63 8.53 -0.98
C VAL A 78 -12.84 8.49 -2.28
N PHE A 79 -11.51 8.47 -2.17
CA PHE A 79 -10.62 8.35 -3.31
C PHE A 79 -10.33 6.89 -3.57
N ILE A 80 -10.53 6.44 -4.81
CA ILE A 80 -10.17 5.09 -5.23
C ILE A 80 -8.71 5.13 -5.68
N THR A 81 -7.84 4.42 -4.98
CA THR A 81 -6.46 4.21 -5.42
C THR A 81 -6.45 3.03 -6.36
N VAL A 82 -6.20 3.29 -7.65
CA VAL A 82 -5.95 2.24 -8.64
C VAL A 82 -4.55 1.67 -8.42
N ASN A 83 -4.38 0.93 -7.34
CA ASN A 83 -3.27 -0.01 -7.28
C ASN A 83 -3.68 -1.19 -8.16
N GLU A 84 -2.93 -1.39 -9.24
CA GLU A 84 -3.25 -2.25 -10.38
C GLU A 84 -4.03 -3.52 -9.98
N SER A 85 -5.20 -3.65 -10.61
CA SER A 85 -6.21 -4.67 -10.32
C SER A 85 -5.75 -6.09 -10.74
N PRO A 86 -6.48 -7.15 -10.33
CA PRO A 86 -5.97 -8.50 -10.16
C PRO A 86 -5.51 -9.15 -11.48
N LYS A 87 -4.47 -10.00 -11.37
CA LYS A 87 -3.99 -10.91 -12.42
C LYS A 87 -5.20 -11.51 -13.14
N LYS A 88 -5.44 -11.11 -14.38
CA LYS A 88 -6.48 -11.71 -15.22
C LYS A 88 -6.14 -13.19 -15.36
N ASN A 89 -7.01 -14.04 -14.82
CA ASN A 89 -6.99 -15.48 -14.98
C ASN A 89 -6.77 -15.83 -16.46
N GLU A 90 -5.69 -16.54 -16.76
CA GLU A 90 -5.46 -17.20 -18.03
C GLU A 90 -6.60 -18.20 -18.25
N ARG A 91 -7.49 -17.91 -19.21
CA ARG A 91 -8.45 -18.90 -19.70
C ARG A 91 -7.75 -19.74 -20.77
N LYS A 92 -7.70 -21.04 -20.46
CA LYS A 92 -7.34 -22.21 -21.27
C LYS A 92 -7.66 -22.09 -22.76
#